data_AF-A0A960B3S6-F1
#
_entry.id   AF-A0A960B3S6-F1
#
_cell.length_a   1.000
_cell.length_b   1.000
_cell.length_c   1.000
_cell.angle_alpha   90.00
_cell.angle_beta   90.00
_cell.angle_gamma   90.00
#
_symmetry.space_group_name_H-M   'P 1'
#
loop_
_entity.id
_entity.type
_entity.pdbx_description
1 polymer ?
#
loop_
_entity_poly.entity_id
_entity_poly.type
_entity_poly.pdbx_seq_one_letter_code
_entity_poly.pdbx_strand_id
1 'polypeptide(L)'
;MAKDGASLDETLEALAETYRLVLGIDPSFDDVRSVSRAWSDTTLAYLHQLACADPMTGLASLAHVRSRLSELYRGELRLATRVRDSHALVVAELPQDRHVDPTDQRAKHVLTRAMRLSSLGDAARTVFAGTETIGKLGPERIVVVVERDDRLGQRVALLRRMARTLQGGGESARVWIEGLPGTDATAALLLDELARS
;
A
#
# COMPACT_ATOMS: atom_id res chain seq x y z
N MET A 1 -12.80 14.21 -11.32
CA MET A 1 -12.17 15.55 -11.41
C MET A 1 -10.64 15.42 -11.51
N ALA A 2 -9.88 15.25 -10.42
CA ALA A 2 -8.43 15.02 -10.56
C ALA A 2 -8.05 13.65 -11.17
N LYS A 3 -8.86 12.59 -10.94
CA LYS A 3 -8.69 11.28 -11.60
C LYS A 3 -8.92 11.31 -13.13
N ASP A 4 -9.57 12.35 -13.63
CA ASP A 4 -9.88 12.54 -15.05
C ASP A 4 -8.90 13.51 -15.74
N GLY A 5 -7.87 13.98 -15.01
CA GLY A 5 -6.82 14.86 -15.53
C GLY A 5 -7.16 16.36 -15.59
N ALA A 6 -8.33 16.77 -15.08
CA ALA A 6 -8.73 18.18 -15.08
C ALA A 6 -7.81 19.03 -14.20
N SER A 7 -7.42 20.20 -14.71
CA SER A 7 -6.59 21.14 -13.96
C SER A 7 -7.35 21.74 -12.78
N LEU A 8 -6.63 22.26 -11.78
CA LEU A 8 -7.28 22.96 -10.66
C LEU A 8 -8.07 24.17 -11.17
N ASP A 9 -7.53 24.90 -12.14
CA ASP A 9 -8.14 26.09 -12.74
C ASP A 9 -9.49 25.75 -13.40
N GLU A 10 -9.51 24.70 -14.23
CA GLU A 10 -10.72 24.17 -14.88
C GLU A 10 -11.77 23.70 -13.85
N THR A 11 -11.32 23.09 -12.74
CA THR A 11 -12.22 22.64 -11.66
C THR A 11 -12.85 23.83 -10.94
N LEU A 12 -12.09 24.91 -10.71
CA LEU A 12 -12.58 26.13 -10.09
C LEU A 12 -13.51 26.92 -11.03
N GLU A 13 -13.23 26.91 -12.33
CA GLU A 13 -14.08 27.54 -13.34
C GLU A 13 -15.43 26.82 -13.45
N ALA A 14 -15.43 25.48 -13.48
CA ALA A 14 -16.65 24.67 -13.44
C ALA A 14 -17.46 24.89 -12.15
N LEU A 15 -16.79 25.03 -11.01
CA LEU A 15 -17.44 25.38 -9.74
C LEU A 15 -18.12 26.75 -9.84
N ALA A 16 -17.43 27.77 -10.35
CA ALA A 16 -17.95 29.12 -10.50
C ALA A 16 -19.11 29.19 -11.50
N GLU A 17 -19.04 28.44 -12.60
CA GLU A 17 -20.15 28.34 -13.55
C GLU A 17 -21.39 27.68 -12.92
N THR A 18 -21.20 26.58 -12.19
CA THR A 18 -22.28 25.88 -11.49
C THR A 18 -22.97 26.77 -10.45
N TYR A 19 -22.19 27.50 -9.65
CA TYR A 19 -22.70 28.43 -8.65
C TYR A 19 -23.51 29.57 -9.29
N ARG A 20 -23.03 30.15 -10.39
CA ARG A 20 -23.76 31.19 -11.12
C ARG A 20 -25.04 30.66 -11.77
N LEU A 21 -25.02 29.46 -12.33
CA LEU A 21 -26.20 28.86 -12.97
C LEU A 21 -27.29 28.43 -11.99
N VAL A 22 -26.91 27.89 -10.82
CA VAL A 22 -27.86 27.28 -9.86
C VAL A 22 -28.26 28.26 -8.76
N LEU A 23 -27.31 29.04 -8.25
CA LEU A 23 -27.50 29.90 -7.08
C LEU A 23 -27.48 31.40 -7.44
N GLY A 24 -27.05 31.76 -8.66
CA GLY A 24 -26.98 33.16 -9.11
C GLY A 24 -25.93 34.00 -8.38
N ILE A 25 -25.00 33.36 -7.68
CA ILE A 25 -23.93 33.99 -6.90
C ILE A 25 -22.59 33.34 -7.21
N ASP A 26 -21.49 34.02 -6.87
CA ASP A 26 -20.16 33.43 -6.90
C ASP A 26 -19.92 32.49 -5.70
N PRO A 27 -19.06 31.47 -5.84
CA PRO A 27 -18.74 30.56 -4.74
C PRO A 27 -18.06 31.28 -3.58
N SER A 28 -18.38 30.86 -2.35
CA SER A 28 -17.73 31.41 -1.17
C SER A 28 -16.25 30.98 -1.12
N PHE A 29 -15.44 31.73 -0.37
CA PHE A 29 -14.05 31.35 -0.12
C PHE A 29 -13.92 29.94 0.48
N ASP A 30 -14.85 29.56 1.37
CA ASP A 30 -14.81 28.25 2.03
C ASP A 30 -15.06 27.11 1.03
N ASP A 31 -15.94 27.31 0.05
CA ASP A 31 -16.21 26.34 -1.01
C ASP A 31 -15.02 26.18 -1.95
N VAL A 32 -14.42 27.30 -2.38
CA VAL A 32 -13.20 27.32 -3.20
C VAL A 32 -12.04 26.62 -2.47
N ARG A 33 -11.87 26.90 -1.17
CA ARG A 33 -10.86 26.30 -0.32
C ARG A 33 -11.08 24.79 -0.17
N SER A 34 -12.33 24.37 0.05
CA SER A 34 -12.71 22.97 0.18
C SER A 34 -12.39 22.19 -1.10
N VAL A 35 -12.78 22.71 -2.27
CA VAL A 35 -12.50 22.09 -3.57
C VAL A 35 -11.00 22.04 -3.86
N SER A 36 -10.27 23.12 -3.57
CA SER A 36 -8.81 23.18 -3.75
C SER A 36 -8.11 22.12 -2.90
N ARG A 37 -8.52 21.96 -1.63
CA ARG A 37 -7.97 20.93 -0.74
C ARG A 37 -8.29 19.53 -1.24
N ALA A 38 -9.54 19.27 -1.62
CA ALA A 38 -9.96 17.97 -2.15
C ALA A 38 -9.23 17.63 -3.46
N TRP A 39 -9.00 18.60 -4.34
CA TRP A 39 -8.19 18.44 -5.54
C TRP A 39 -6.74 18.11 -5.19
N SER A 40 -6.11 18.86 -4.29
CA SER A 40 -4.73 18.57 -3.84
C SER A 40 -4.59 17.19 -3.21
N ASP A 41 -5.50 16.80 -2.33
CA ASP A 41 -5.51 15.48 -1.69
C ASP A 41 -5.66 14.36 -2.75
N THR A 42 -6.52 14.57 -3.76
CA THR A 42 -6.73 13.60 -4.84
C THR A 42 -5.52 13.52 -5.78
N THR A 43 -4.91 14.65 -6.14
CA THR A 43 -3.70 14.70 -6.97
C THR A 43 -2.51 14.05 -6.26
N LEU A 44 -2.32 14.33 -4.96
CA LEU A 44 -1.29 13.65 -4.15
C LEU A 44 -1.54 12.14 -4.08
N ALA A 45 -2.78 11.71 -3.88
CA ALA A 45 -3.12 10.29 -3.90
C ALA A 45 -2.82 9.64 -5.27
N TYR A 46 -3.09 10.33 -6.38
CA TYR A 46 -2.77 9.87 -7.73
C TYR A 46 -1.25 9.79 -7.96
N LEU A 47 -0.49 10.81 -7.57
CA LEU A 47 0.98 10.80 -7.67
C LEU A 47 1.60 9.68 -6.81
N HIS A 48 1.06 9.42 -5.62
CA HIS A 48 1.47 8.29 -4.80
C HIS A 48 1.20 6.93 -5.48
N GLN A 49 0.15 6.81 -6.30
CA GLN A 49 -0.13 5.60 -7.08
C GLN A 49 0.88 5.40 -8.22
N LEU A 50 1.40 6.48 -8.78
CA LEU A 50 2.42 6.45 -9.84
C LEU A 50 3.84 6.20 -9.30
N ALA A 51 4.08 6.51 -8.03
CA ALA A 51 5.39 6.27 -7.41
C ALA A 51 5.66 4.76 -7.26
N CYS A 52 6.87 4.32 -7.62
CA CYS A 52 7.31 2.95 -7.38
C CYS A 52 7.59 2.67 -5.90
N ALA A 53 7.74 3.71 -5.08
CA ALA A 53 7.93 3.62 -3.64
C ALA A 53 6.89 4.47 -2.90
N ASP A 54 6.39 3.96 -1.78
CA ASP A 54 5.57 4.70 -0.82
C ASP A 54 6.47 5.72 -0.11
N PRO A 55 6.20 7.04 -0.25
CA PRO A 55 7.12 8.08 0.22
C PRO A 55 7.20 8.15 1.75
N MET A 56 6.25 7.53 2.46
CA MET A 56 6.22 7.54 3.93
C MET A 56 7.03 6.40 4.53
N THR A 57 7.17 5.26 3.83
CA THR A 57 7.81 4.04 4.34
C THR A 57 9.03 3.59 3.54
N GLY A 58 9.22 4.13 2.33
CA GLY A 58 10.24 3.71 1.37
C GLY A 58 10.03 2.30 0.79
N LEU A 59 8.90 1.65 1.10
CA LEU A 59 8.54 0.34 0.57
C LEU A 59 8.06 0.46 -0.87
N ALA A 60 8.15 -0.60 -1.67
CA ALA A 60 7.54 -0.59 -2.99
C ALA A 60 6.03 -0.31 -2.91
N SER A 61 5.50 0.42 -3.88
CA SER A 61 4.05 0.64 -3.97
C SER A 61 3.32 -0.65 -4.36
N LEU A 62 2.02 -0.74 -4.06
CA LEU A 62 1.19 -1.88 -4.47
C LEU A 62 1.18 -2.04 -6.01
N ALA A 63 1.23 -0.93 -6.75
CA ALA A 63 1.33 -0.95 -8.21
C ALA A 63 2.64 -1.60 -8.66
N HIS A 64 3.76 -1.29 -8.00
CA HIS A 64 5.04 -1.93 -8.29
C HIS A 64 5.02 -3.43 -7.98
N VAL A 65 4.46 -3.84 -6.83
CA VAL A 65 4.29 -5.27 -6.48
C VAL A 65 3.48 -6.01 -7.55
N ARG A 66 2.37 -5.42 -8.02
CA ARG A 66 1.56 -5.98 -9.11
C ARG A 66 2.36 -6.15 -10.40
N SER A 67 3.10 -5.12 -10.81
CA SER A 67 3.94 -5.20 -12.02
C SER A 67 4.94 -6.34 -11.93
N ARG A 68 5.62 -6.49 -10.78
CA ARG A 68 6.59 -7.56 -10.55
C ARG A 68 5.95 -8.95 -10.58
N LEU A 69 4.76 -9.13 -10.01
CA LEU A 69 4.03 -10.40 -10.13
C LEU A 69 3.59 -10.67 -11.58
N SER A 70 3.05 -9.69 -12.30
CA SER A 70 2.67 -9.88 -13.70
C SER A 70 3.87 -10.21 -14.59
N GLU A 71 5.05 -9.65 -14.30
CA GLU A 71 6.31 -10.05 -14.95
C GLU A 71 6.64 -11.53 -14.70
N LEU A 72 6.53 -12.00 -13.45
CA LEU A 72 6.76 -13.39 -13.09
C LEU A 72 5.78 -14.33 -13.82
N TYR A 73 4.47 -14.03 -13.82
CA TYR A 73 3.47 -14.85 -14.52
C TYR A 73 3.68 -14.86 -16.03
N ARG A 74 4.06 -13.73 -16.65
CA ARG A 74 4.44 -13.72 -18.08
C ARG A 74 5.70 -14.55 -18.34
N GLY A 75 6.61 -14.62 -17.36
CA GLY A 75 7.81 -15.45 -17.39
C GLY A 75 7.50 -16.95 -17.40
N GLU A 76 6.40 -17.40 -16.80
CA GLU A 76 5.97 -18.82 -16.81
C GLU A 76 5.84 -19.38 -18.23
N LEU A 77 5.43 -18.55 -19.20
CA LEU A 77 5.30 -18.96 -20.61
C LEU A 77 6.63 -19.42 -21.22
N ARG A 78 7.76 -19.07 -20.59
CA ARG A 78 9.12 -19.38 -21.07
C ARG A 78 9.89 -20.31 -20.13
N LEU A 79 9.36 -20.59 -18.93
CA LEU A 79 10.03 -21.36 -17.88
C LEU A 79 9.32 -22.69 -17.64
N ALA A 80 10.07 -23.71 -17.23
CA ALA A 80 9.51 -25.03 -16.92
C ALA A 80 8.72 -25.08 -15.59
N THR A 81 8.86 -24.05 -14.75
CA THR A 81 8.27 -24.03 -13.40
C THR A 81 7.21 -22.94 -13.30
N ARG A 82 6.07 -23.28 -12.71
CA ARG A 82 4.99 -22.32 -12.44
C ARG A 82 5.37 -21.43 -11.26
N VAL A 83 5.07 -20.15 -11.33
CA VAL A 83 5.16 -19.13 -10.26
C VAL A 83 4.47 -19.60 -9.00
N ARG A 84 3.29 -20.23 -9.11
CA ARG A 84 2.60 -20.77 -7.93
C ARG A 84 3.40 -21.80 -7.16
N ASP A 85 4.37 -22.46 -7.81
CA ASP A 85 5.22 -23.51 -7.25
C ASP A 85 6.60 -22.93 -6.85
N SER A 86 7.13 -21.98 -7.61
CA SER A 86 8.45 -21.35 -7.36
C SER A 86 8.42 -20.11 -6.46
N HIS A 87 7.28 -19.45 -6.26
CA HIS A 87 7.19 -18.20 -5.50
C HIS A 87 6.02 -18.20 -4.51
N ALA A 88 6.17 -17.43 -3.44
CA ALA A 88 5.13 -17.18 -2.46
C ALA A 88 5.09 -15.69 -2.08
N LEU A 89 4.03 -15.29 -1.39
CA LEU A 89 3.97 -14.01 -0.71
C LEU A 89 4.24 -14.23 0.77
N VAL A 90 5.11 -13.44 1.37
CA VAL A 90 5.18 -13.32 2.83
C VAL A 90 4.46 -12.05 3.22
N VAL A 91 3.37 -12.19 3.96
CA VAL A 91 2.56 -11.06 4.43
C VAL A 91 2.85 -10.85 5.89
N ALA A 92 3.10 -9.60 6.27
CA ALA A 92 3.23 -9.19 7.66
C ALA A 92 2.26 -8.05 7.95
N GLU A 93 1.42 -8.24 8.96
CA GLU A 93 0.31 -7.36 9.32
C GLU A 93 0.47 -6.82 10.73
N LEU A 94 0.38 -5.51 10.89
CA LEU A 94 0.32 -4.85 12.19
C LEU A 94 -1.07 -5.05 12.82
N PRO A 95 -1.16 -5.20 14.15
CA PRO A 95 -2.43 -5.27 14.84
C PRO A 95 -3.25 -3.98 14.64
N GLN A 96 -4.57 -4.10 14.64
CA GLN A 96 -5.47 -2.95 14.56
C GLN A 96 -5.55 -2.25 15.92
N ASP A 97 -5.26 -0.94 15.95
CA ASP A 97 -5.44 -0.11 17.14
C ASP A 97 -6.96 0.04 17.43
N ARG A 98 -7.51 -0.82 18.30
CA ARG A 98 -8.95 -0.87 18.62
C ARG A 98 -9.44 0.25 19.55
N HIS A 99 -8.55 1.08 20.07
CA HIS A 99 -8.88 2.15 21.03
C HIS A 99 -8.18 3.45 20.64
N VAL A 100 -8.83 4.30 19.84
CA VAL A 100 -8.34 5.65 19.57
C VAL A 100 -9.49 6.64 19.70
N ASP A 101 -9.32 7.60 20.61
CA ASP A 101 -10.28 8.66 20.92
C ASP A 101 -10.36 9.65 19.73
N PRO A 102 -11.56 10.12 19.29
CA PRO A 102 -11.74 10.72 17.96
C PRO A 102 -11.15 12.12 17.78
N THR A 103 -10.84 12.85 18.84
CA THR A 103 -10.52 14.28 18.76
C THR A 103 -9.01 14.51 18.91
N ASP A 104 -8.36 14.91 17.82
CA ASP A 104 -6.99 15.46 17.73
C ASP A 104 -5.79 14.49 17.60
N GLN A 105 -6.02 13.17 17.55
CA GLN A 105 -4.94 12.16 17.48
C GLN A 105 -4.78 11.46 16.13
N ARG A 106 -5.63 11.76 15.14
CA ARG A 106 -5.67 11.03 13.86
C ARG A 106 -4.38 11.18 13.04
N ALA A 107 -3.81 12.39 12.97
CA ALA A 107 -2.56 12.62 12.23
C ALA A 107 -1.35 11.96 12.91
N LYS A 108 -1.28 12.04 14.25
CA LYS A 108 -0.25 11.35 15.05
C LYS A 108 -0.35 9.84 14.87
N HIS A 109 -1.57 9.30 14.88
CA HIS A 109 -1.83 7.89 14.66
C HIS A 109 -1.36 7.41 13.28
N VAL A 110 -1.70 8.15 12.20
CA VAL A 110 -1.25 7.83 10.83
C VAL A 110 0.27 7.81 10.74
N LEU A 111 0.95 8.81 11.33
CA LEU A 111 2.41 8.89 11.32
C LEU A 111 3.06 7.75 12.12
N THR A 112 2.60 7.50 13.35
CA THR A 112 3.09 6.39 14.19
C THR A 112 2.92 5.05 13.48
N ARG A 113 1.80 4.86 12.79
CA ARG A 113 1.50 3.64 12.04
C ARG A 113 2.44 3.48 10.85
N ALA A 114 2.66 4.54 10.10
CA ALA A 114 3.62 4.52 9.00
C ALA A 114 5.06 4.24 9.48
N MET A 115 5.46 4.77 10.64
CA MET A 115 6.75 4.44 11.27
C MET A 115 6.84 2.95 11.63
N ARG A 116 5.80 2.37 12.26
CA ARG A 116 5.74 0.93 12.56
C ARG A 116 5.84 0.09 11.29
N LEU A 117 5.14 0.49 10.23
CA LEU A 117 5.17 -0.20 8.94
C LEU A 117 6.56 -0.10 8.28
N SER A 118 7.21 1.06 8.39
CA SER A 118 8.59 1.29 7.93
C SER A 118 9.59 0.41 8.68
N SER A 119 9.51 0.33 10.01
CA SER A 119 10.35 -0.56 10.82
C SER A 119 10.14 -2.05 10.49
N LEU A 120 8.90 -2.45 10.22
CA LEU A 120 8.58 -3.79 9.75
C LEU A 120 9.18 -4.05 8.36
N GLY A 121 9.15 -3.05 7.47
CA GLY A 121 9.81 -3.06 6.18
C GLY A 121 11.33 -3.21 6.28
N ASP A 122 11.98 -2.53 7.22
CA ASP A 122 13.43 -2.66 7.46
C ASP A 122 13.81 -4.03 8.01
N ALA A 123 12.99 -4.59 8.91
CA ALA A 123 13.15 -5.96 9.35
C ALA A 123 13.00 -6.94 8.17
N ALA A 124 12.02 -6.73 7.28
CA ALA A 124 11.86 -7.53 6.07
C ALA A 124 13.07 -7.42 5.15
N ARG A 125 13.62 -6.23 4.90
CA ARG A 125 14.85 -6.03 4.09
C ARG A 125 16.05 -6.74 4.69
N THR A 126 16.15 -6.80 6.02
CA THR A 126 17.21 -7.52 6.71
C THR A 126 17.11 -9.05 6.52
N VAL A 127 15.89 -9.57 6.50
CA VAL A 127 15.61 -11.02 6.37
C VAL A 127 15.63 -11.48 4.91
N PHE A 128 15.14 -10.64 4.00
CA PHE A 128 14.99 -10.86 2.57
C PHE A 128 15.90 -9.88 1.83
N ALA A 129 17.22 -10.14 1.92
CA ALA A 129 18.26 -9.24 1.44
C ALA A 129 18.67 -9.50 -0.03
N GLY A 130 17.92 -10.32 -0.77
CA GLY A 130 18.19 -10.68 -2.15
C GLY A 130 17.45 -9.78 -3.14
N THR A 131 16.87 -10.40 -4.16
CA THR A 131 16.10 -9.73 -5.23
C THR A 131 14.61 -9.61 -4.91
N GLU A 132 14.21 -9.92 -3.68
CA GLU A 132 12.82 -9.88 -3.25
C GLU A 132 12.22 -8.48 -3.38
N THR A 133 10.94 -8.43 -3.77
CA THR A 133 10.20 -7.16 -3.82
C THR A 133 9.43 -6.99 -2.53
N ILE A 134 9.79 -5.98 -1.72
CA ILE A 134 9.13 -5.64 -0.46
C ILE A 134 8.26 -4.42 -0.69
N GLY A 135 6.95 -4.59 -0.59
CA GLY A 135 5.98 -3.53 -0.83
C GLY A 135 4.96 -3.34 0.29
N LYS A 136 4.31 -2.18 0.25
CA LYS A 136 3.19 -1.86 1.12
C LYS A 136 1.89 -2.45 0.57
N LEU A 137 1.11 -3.07 1.44
CA LEU A 137 -0.16 -3.72 1.13
C LEU A 137 -1.26 -3.14 2.03
N GLY A 138 -1.94 -2.10 1.54
CA GLY A 138 -2.90 -1.36 2.35
C GLY A 138 -2.21 -0.55 3.47
N PRO A 139 -2.96 -0.12 4.50
CA PRO A 139 -2.42 0.72 5.57
C PRO A 139 -1.62 -0.08 6.61
N GLU A 140 -1.89 -1.39 6.77
CA GLU A 140 -1.38 -2.21 7.88
C GLU A 140 -0.46 -3.34 7.53
N ARG A 141 -0.32 -3.62 6.24
CA ARG A 141 0.42 -4.79 5.82
C ARG A 141 1.58 -4.39 4.94
N ILE A 142 2.60 -5.21 5.02
CA ILE A 142 3.64 -5.31 4.01
C ILE A 142 3.53 -6.67 3.35
N VAL A 143 4.01 -6.75 2.12
CA VAL A 143 4.12 -7.98 1.35
C VAL A 143 5.52 -8.11 0.80
N VAL A 144 6.05 -9.32 0.85
CA VAL A 144 7.31 -9.69 0.22
C VAL A 144 7.02 -10.72 -0.86
N VAL A 145 7.35 -10.42 -2.11
CA VAL A 145 7.38 -11.40 -3.20
C VAL A 145 8.71 -12.13 -3.12
N VAL A 146 8.67 -13.43 -2.86
CA VAL A 146 9.87 -14.23 -2.57
C VAL A 146 9.85 -15.54 -3.33
N GLU A 147 11.03 -15.96 -3.80
CA GLU A 147 11.25 -17.31 -4.31
C GLU A 147 11.16 -18.34 -3.18
N ARG A 148 10.55 -19.49 -3.47
CA ARG A 148 10.53 -20.62 -2.56
C ARG A 148 11.90 -21.28 -2.55
N ASP A 149 12.40 -21.46 -1.34
CA ASP A 149 13.57 -22.27 -1.04
C ASP A 149 13.35 -23.03 0.28
N ASP A 150 14.25 -23.95 0.59
CA ASP A 150 14.21 -24.74 1.83
C ASP A 150 14.38 -23.89 3.10
N ARG A 151 14.79 -22.62 2.96
CA ARG A 151 15.07 -21.69 4.06
C ARG A 151 13.93 -20.70 4.32
N LEU A 152 12.90 -20.66 3.47
CA LEU A 152 11.82 -19.68 3.56
C LEU A 152 11.14 -19.72 4.93
N GLY A 153 10.88 -20.92 5.47
CA GLY A 153 10.32 -21.08 6.81
C GLY A 153 11.21 -20.46 7.91
N GLN A 154 12.53 -20.60 7.81
CA GLN A 154 13.49 -20.02 8.76
C GLN A 154 13.52 -18.49 8.65
N ARG A 155 13.51 -17.96 7.41
CA ARG A 155 13.45 -16.52 7.15
C ARG A 155 12.17 -15.90 7.73
N VAL A 156 11.02 -16.52 7.50
CA VAL A 156 9.73 -16.08 8.07
C VAL A 156 9.74 -16.14 9.60
N ALA A 157 10.33 -17.17 10.19
CA ALA A 157 10.47 -17.27 11.65
C ALA A 157 11.36 -16.15 12.23
N LEU A 158 12.43 -15.76 11.53
CA LEU A 158 13.28 -14.64 11.91
C LEU A 158 12.52 -13.31 11.80
N LEU A 159 11.78 -13.07 10.70
CA LEU A 159 10.95 -11.87 10.57
C LEU A 159 9.92 -11.75 11.69
N ARG A 160 9.24 -12.85 12.03
CA ARG A 160 8.33 -12.90 13.19
C ARG A 160 9.02 -12.49 14.48
N ARG A 161 10.25 -12.96 14.72
CA ARG A 161 11.03 -12.62 15.92
C ARG A 161 11.39 -11.14 15.94
N MET A 162 11.89 -10.59 14.83
CA MET A 162 12.24 -9.17 14.72
C MET A 162 11.02 -8.28 14.91
N ALA A 163 9.89 -8.63 14.28
CA ALA A 163 8.65 -7.88 14.39
C ALA A 163 8.10 -7.83 15.82
N ARG A 164 8.26 -8.91 16.61
CA ARG A 164 7.94 -8.92 18.05
C ARG A 164 8.78 -7.92 18.84
N THR A 165 10.10 -7.92 18.60
CA THR A 165 11.03 -7.02 19.30
C THR A 165 10.73 -5.55 19.02
N LEU A 166 10.40 -5.22 17.76
CA LEU A 166 10.10 -3.85 17.35
C LEU A 166 8.83 -3.25 17.99
N GLN A 167 7.89 -4.09 18.42
CA GLN A 167 6.59 -3.63 18.97
C GLN A 167 6.54 -3.55 20.50
N GLY A 168 7.67 -3.71 21.19
CA GLY A 168 7.80 -3.28 22.60
C GLY A 168 6.84 -3.94 23.59
N GLY A 169 6.49 -5.22 23.39
CA GLY A 169 5.67 -6.00 24.35
C GLY A 169 4.15 -5.94 24.13
N GLY A 170 3.66 -5.21 23.11
CA GLY A 170 2.26 -5.23 22.68
C GLY A 170 1.90 -6.43 21.80
N GLU A 171 0.68 -6.43 21.25
CA GLU A 171 0.27 -7.40 20.23
C GLU A 171 1.24 -7.33 19.04
N SER A 172 1.72 -8.48 18.61
CA SER A 172 2.81 -8.56 17.65
C SER A 172 2.28 -8.73 16.23
N ALA A 173 3.07 -8.28 15.25
CA ALA A 173 2.68 -8.40 13.86
C ALA A 173 2.44 -9.87 13.48
N ARG A 174 1.31 -10.12 12.83
CA ARG A 174 1.01 -11.44 12.28
C ARG A 174 1.80 -11.61 10.99
N VAL A 175 2.63 -12.65 10.90
CA VAL A 175 3.39 -12.94 9.67
C VAL A 175 3.02 -14.32 9.19
N TRP A 176 2.71 -14.48 7.90
CA TRP A 176 2.40 -15.78 7.30
C TRP A 176 2.90 -15.85 5.86
N ILE A 177 2.94 -17.08 5.34
CA ILE A 177 3.21 -17.35 3.93
C ILE A 177 1.87 -17.56 3.26
N GLU A 178 1.63 -16.81 2.20
CA GLU A 178 0.46 -16.93 1.34
C GLU A 178 0.88 -17.53 -0.01
N GLY A 179 0.12 -18.51 -0.47
CA GLY A 179 0.38 -19.17 -1.75
C GLY A 179 0.00 -18.27 -2.91
N LEU A 180 0.79 -18.28 -3.98
CA LEU A 180 0.40 -17.62 -5.22
C LEU A 180 -0.61 -18.49 -5.99
N PRO A 181 -1.67 -17.90 -6.56
CA PRO A 181 -2.66 -18.64 -7.35
C PRO A 181 -2.09 -19.00 -8.72
N GLY A 182 -2.86 -19.76 -9.51
CA GLY A 182 -2.40 -20.27 -10.80
C GLY A 182 -2.33 -19.26 -11.95
N THR A 183 -2.83 -18.03 -11.78
CA THR A 183 -2.87 -17.03 -12.86
C THR A 183 -2.63 -15.61 -12.33
N ASP A 184 -2.11 -14.73 -13.20
CA ASP A 184 -1.91 -13.30 -12.95
C ASP A 184 -3.21 -12.60 -12.50
N ALA A 185 -4.32 -12.90 -13.18
CA ALA A 185 -5.63 -12.31 -12.85
C ALA A 185 -6.09 -12.69 -11.44
N THR A 186 -5.93 -13.95 -11.04
CA THR A 186 -6.27 -14.38 -9.68
C THR A 186 -5.29 -13.82 -8.63
N ALA A 187 -4.02 -13.64 -8.99
CA ALA A 187 -3.02 -13.03 -8.10
C ALA A 187 -3.34 -11.55 -7.84
N ALA A 188 -3.80 -10.82 -8.85
CA ALA A 188 -4.28 -9.45 -8.69
C ALA A 188 -5.46 -9.37 -7.71
N LEU A 189 -6.44 -10.29 -7.82
CA LEU A 189 -7.57 -10.37 -6.89
C LEU A 189 -7.13 -10.70 -5.47
N LEU A 190 -6.18 -11.64 -5.30
CA LEU A 190 -5.61 -11.97 -3.99
C LEU A 190 -4.95 -10.74 -3.35
N LEU A 191 -4.16 -9.97 -4.11
CA LEU A 191 -3.58 -8.73 -3.60
C LEU A 191 -4.64 -7.70 -3.19
N ASP A 192 -5.75 -7.58 -3.95
CA ASP A 192 -6.86 -6.71 -3.59
C ASP A 192 -7.59 -7.15 -2.32
N GLU A 193 -7.70 -8.45 -2.08
CA GLU A 193 -8.29 -9.02 -0.86
C GLU A 193 -7.38 -8.79 0.34
N LEU A 194 -6.09 -9.08 0.19
CA LEU A 194 -5.08 -8.85 1.22
C LEU A 194 -4.86 -7.36 1.53
N ALA A 195 -5.16 -6.45 0.59
CA ALA A 195 -5.08 -5.00 0.84
C ALA A 195 -6.29 -4.44 1.60
N ARG A 196 -7.44 -5.15 1.57
CA ARG A 196 -8.71 -4.70 2.14
C ARG A 196 -9.08 -5.35 3.47
N SER A 197 -8.62 -6.58 3.71
CA SER A 197 -8.84 -7.31 4.97
C SER A 197 -8.27 -6.57 6.18
#